data_AF-A0A930GWQ9-F1
#
_entry.id   AF-A0A930GWQ9-F1
#
_cell.length_a   1.000
_cell.length_b   1.000
_cell.length_c   1.000
_cell.angle_alpha   90.00
_cell.angle_beta   90.00
_cell.angle_gamma   90.00
#
_symmetry.space_group_name_H-M   'P 1'
#
loop_
_entity.id
_entity.type
_entity.pdbx_description
1 polymer ?
#
loop_
_entity_poly.entity_id
_entity_poly.type
_entity_poly.pdbx_seq_one_letter_code
_entity_poly.pdbx_strand_id
1 'polypeptide(L)' 'MNMHKNTRLTPHHRQAIWLAYTQGKESVTSLARRYQVSRVTIYRALKAASGRLLKPQTSTNNRFKQAKYGMKRLA' A
#
# COMPACT_ATOMS: atom_id res chain seq x y z
N MET A 1 -3.25 -18.60 -11.03
CA MET A 1 -1.83 -18.43 -10.67
C MET A 1 -1.76 -17.94 -9.22
N ASN A 2 -1.14 -18.69 -8.31
CA ASN A 2 -1.07 -18.32 -6.89
C ASN A 2 -0.04 -17.20 -6.70
N MET A 3 -0.49 -15.99 -6.41
CA MET A 3 0.41 -14.91 -6.05
C MET A 3 1.05 -15.23 -4.70
N HIS A 4 2.37 -15.13 -4.63
CA HIS A 4 3.11 -15.42 -3.41
C HIS A 4 2.62 -14.53 -2.24
N LYS A 5 2.49 -15.11 -1.05
CA LYS A 5 1.94 -14.45 0.17
C LYS A 5 2.58 -13.11 0.53
N ASN A 6 3.83 -12.89 0.10
CA ASN A 6 4.57 -11.64 0.37
C ASN A 6 4.54 -10.64 -0.79
N THR A 7 3.90 -10.97 -1.92
CA THR A 7 3.76 -10.04 -3.04
C THR A 7 2.77 -8.93 -2.65
N ARG A 8 3.29 -7.71 -2.50
CA ARG A 8 2.51 -6.54 -2.09
C ARG A 8 2.15 -5.71 -3.32
N LEU A 9 0.98 -5.07 -3.29
CA LEU A 9 0.66 -4.00 -4.25
C LEU A 9 1.72 -2.91 -4.15
N THR A 10 2.38 -2.62 -5.28
CA THR A 10 3.32 -1.51 -5.41
C THR A 10 2.59 -0.17 -5.27
N PRO A 11 3.28 0.93 -4.93
CA PRO A 11 2.67 2.26 -4.89
C PRO A 11 1.98 2.63 -6.22
N HIS A 12 2.60 2.29 -7.35
CA HIS A 12 2.03 2.50 -8.68
C HIS A 12 0.71 1.72 -8.88
N HIS A 13 0.65 0.46 -8.45
CA HIS A 13 -0.59 -0.31 -8.52
C HIS A 13 -1.70 0.31 -7.67
N ARG A 14 -1.39 0.85 -6.48
CA ARG A 14 -2.39 1.51 -5.62
C ARG A 14 -2.94 2.77 -6.27
N GLN A 15 -2.08 3.55 -6.94
CA GLN A 15 -2.51 4.73 -7.68
C GLN A 15 -3.41 4.35 -8.87
N ALA A 16 -3.02 3.33 -9.63
CA ALA A 16 -3.81 2.83 -10.75
C ALA A 16 -5.18 2.28 -10.29
N ILE A 17 -5.23 1.54 -9.16
CA ILE A 17 -6.48 1.07 -8.53
C ILE A 17 -7.37 2.25 -8.14
N TRP A 18 -6.80 3.30 -7.55
CA TRP A 18 -7.56 4.49 -7.15
C TRP A 18 -8.18 5.20 -8.35
N LEU A 19 -7.40 5.42 -9.42
CA LEU A 19 -7.89 6.03 -10.66
C LEU A 19 -8.95 5.16 -11.34
N ALA A 20 -8.73 3.84 -11.43
CA ALA A 20 -9.68 2.91 -12.02
C ALA A 20 -11.01 2.86 -11.24
N TYR A 21 -10.97 2.94 -9.91
CA TYR A 21 -12.16 2.96 -9.06
C TYR A 21 -12.92 4.28 -9.15
N THR A 22 -12.21 5.42 -9.09
CA THR A 22 -12.84 6.75 -9.03
C THR A 22 -13.25 7.29 -10.40
N GLN A 23 -12.41 7.13 -11.42
CA GLN A 23 -12.64 7.64 -12.78
C GLN A 23 -13.20 6.55 -13.70
N GLY A 24 -12.65 5.33 -13.63
CA GLY A 24 -13.04 4.22 -14.48
C GLY A 24 -14.32 3.50 -14.05
N LYS A 25 -14.87 3.83 -12.87
CA LYS A 25 -16.03 3.15 -12.24
C LYS A 25 -15.87 1.62 -12.19
N GLU A 26 -14.64 1.11 -12.15
CA GLU A 26 -14.39 -0.32 -12.03
C GLU A 26 -14.82 -0.83 -10.65
N SER A 27 -15.47 -1.99 -10.63
CA SER A 27 -15.89 -2.63 -9.39
C SER A 27 -14.70 -3.22 -8.61
N VAL A 28 -14.83 -3.27 -7.28
CA VAL A 28 -13.82 -3.88 -6.40
C VAL A 28 -13.56 -5.35 -6.75
N THR A 29 -14.58 -6.08 -7.22
CA THR A 29 -14.47 -7.48 -7.65
C THR A 29 -13.65 -7.61 -8.94
N SER A 30 -13.83 -6.69 -9.89
CA SER A 30 -12.99 -6.62 -11.11
C SER A 30 -11.53 -6.35 -10.75
N LEU A 31 -11.28 -5.33 -9.91
CA LEU A 31 -9.95 -4.94 -9.48
C LEU A 31 -9.24 -6.07 -8.72
N ALA A 32 -9.95 -6.78 -7.84
CA ALA A 32 -9.42 -7.94 -7.12
C ALA A 32 -8.96 -9.05 -8.08
N ARG A 33 -9.73 -9.33 -9.13
CA ARG A 33 -9.34 -10.30 -10.17
C ARG A 33 -8.18 -9.78 -11.01
N ARG A 34 -8.23 -8.53 -11.48
CA ARG A 34 -7.19 -7.94 -12.33
C ARG A 34 -5.82 -7.92 -11.66
N TYR A 35 -5.80 -7.51 -10.39
CA TYR A 35 -4.57 -7.48 -9.60
C TYR A 35 -4.29 -8.77 -8.84
N GLN A 36 -5.13 -9.80 -8.98
CA GLN A 36 -4.98 -11.12 -8.34
C GLN A 36 -4.83 -11.04 -6.80
N VAL A 37 -5.51 -10.08 -6.17
CA VAL A 37 -5.46 -9.87 -4.71
C VAL A 37 -6.83 -10.08 -4.09
N SER A 38 -6.86 -10.30 -2.77
CA SER A 38 -8.13 -10.34 -2.04
C SER A 38 -8.88 -9.00 -2.14
N ARG A 39 -10.21 -9.04 -2.09
CA ARG A 39 -11.06 -7.84 -2.00
C ARG A 39 -10.68 -6.97 -0.80
N VAL A 40 -10.30 -7.61 0.32
CA VAL A 40 -9.83 -6.91 1.53
C VAL A 40 -8.60 -6.07 1.23
N THR A 41 -7.65 -6.59 0.44
CA THR A 41 -6.46 -5.85 0.02
C THR A 41 -6.82 -4.62 -0.81
N ILE A 42 -7.79 -4.72 -1.72
CA ILE A 42 -8.29 -3.58 -2.50
C ILE A 42 -8.92 -2.52 -1.58
N TYR A 43 -9.78 -2.90 -0.63
CA TYR A 43 -10.36 -1.95 0.32
C TYR A 43 -9.29 -1.22 1.15
N ARG A 44 -8.25 -1.93 1.59
CA ARG A 44 -7.12 -1.30 2.30
C ARG A 44 -6.35 -0.33 1.40
N ALA A 45 -6.15 -0.68 0.13
CA ALA A 45 -5.51 0.20 -0.84
C ALA A 45 -6.33 1.46 -1.12
N LEU A 46 -7.65 1.33 -1.31
CA LEU A 46 -8.56 2.47 -1.48
C LEU A 46 -8.56 3.37 -0.24
N LYS A 47 -8.69 2.80 0.96
CA LYS A 47 -8.63 3.55 2.23
C LYS A 47 -7.32 4.33 2.38
N ALA A 48 -6.19 3.73 1.99
CA ALA A 48 -4.89 4.38 2.02
C ALA A 48 -4.75 5.50 0.96
N ALA A 49 -5.28 5.27 -0.23
CA ALA A 49 -5.26 6.24 -1.33
C ALA A 49 -6.12 7.49 -1.02
N SER A 50 -7.29 7.32 -0.39
CA SER A 50 -8.13 8.43 0.08
C SER A 50 -7.39 9.39 1.03
N GLY A 51 -6.43 8.87 1.81
CA GLY A 51 -5.62 9.64 2.76
C GLY A 51 -4.38 10.33 2.14
N ARG A 52 -4.26 10.41 0.82
CA ARG A 52 -3.09 10.95 0.07
C ARG A 52 -1.77 10.18 0.27
N LEU A 53 -1.81 8.95 0.81
CA LEU A 53 -0.63 8.08 0.95
C LEU A 53 -0.33 7.35 -0.37
N LEU A 54 -0.05 8.12 -1.43
CA LEU A 54 0.48 7.59 -2.70
C LEU A 54 2.01 7.37 -2.65
N LYS A 55 2.65 7.84 -1.57
CA LYS A 55 4.07 7.65 -1.32
C LYS A 55 4.28 6.35 -0.52
N PRO A 56 5.37 5.61 -0.73
CA PRO A 56 5.78 4.56 0.19
C PRO A 56 5.76 5.09 1.63
N GLN A 57 5.05 4.41 2.53
CA GLN A 57 5.13 4.75 3.94
C GLN A 57 6.57 4.53 4.39
N THR A 58 7.21 5.58 4.87
CA THR A 58 8.51 5.42 5.51
C THR A 58 8.27 4.68 6.82
N SER A 59 8.76 3.44 6.91
CA SER A 59 8.71 2.62 8.14
C SER A 59 9.70 3.14 9.20
N THR A 60 9.97 4.43 9.24
CA THR A 60 10.76 5.04 10.29
C THR A 60 9.79 5.69 11.27
N ASN A 61 9.47 4.94 12.32
CA ASN A 61 8.87 5.53 13.51
C ASN A 61 9.78 6.69 13.95
N ASN A 62 9.22 7.88 14.18
CA ASN A 62 9.98 9.05 14.62
C ASN A 62 10.82 8.77 15.87
N ARG A 63 10.39 7.82 16.72
CA ARG A 63 11.19 7.27 17.83
C ARG A 63 12.59 6.85 17.40
N PHE A 64 12.73 6.13 16.28
CA PHE A 64 14.01 5.61 15.77
C PHE A 64 14.82 6.63 14.97
N LYS A 65 14.25 7.80 14.64
CA LYS A 65 14.99 8.92 14.04
C LYS A 65 15.77 9.74 15.08
N GLN A 66 15.53 9.53 16.37
CA GLN A 66 16.19 10.27 17.43
C GLN A 66 17.63 9.79 17.66
N ALA A 67 18.54 10.75 17.92
CA ALA A 67 19.94 10.46 18.26
C ALA A 67 20.07 9.41 19.38
N LYS A 68 19.18 9.43 20.37
CA LYS A 68 19.08 8.42 21.44
C LYS A 68 19.05 6.97 20.92
N TYR A 69 18.25 6.68 19.89
CA TYR A 69 18.14 5.34 19.32
C TYR A 69 19.21 5.03 18.28
N GLY A 70 19.74 6.05 17.59
CA GLY A 70 20.92 5.93 16.74
C GLY A 70 22.16 5.53 17.53
N MET A 71 22.45 6.23 18.64
CA MET A 71 23.58 5.96 19.53
C MET A 71 23.53 4.56 20.13
N LYS A 72 22.33 4.07 20.50
CA LYS A 72 22.13 2.70 21.00
C LYS A 72 22.47 1.60 19.99
N ARG A 73 22.55 1.89 18.68
CA ARG A 73 22.95 0.91 17.66
C ARG A 73 24.45 0.95 17.32
N LEU A 74 25.15 1.99 17.78
CA LEU A 74 26.58 2.20 17.52
C LEU A 74 27.48 1.65 18.64
N ALA A 75 26.89 1.30 19.79
CA ALA A 75 27.56 0.65 20.91
C ALA A 75 27.42 -0.87 20.83
#